data_AF-A0A966NC43-F1
#
_entry.id   AF-A0A966NC43-F1
#
_cell.length_a   1.000
_cell.length_b   1.000
_cell.length_c   1.000
_cell.angle_alpha   90.00
_cell.angle_beta   90.00
_cell.angle_gamma   90.00
#
_symmetry.space_group_name_H-M   'P 1'
#
loop_
_entity.id
_entity.type
_entity.pdbx_description
1 polymer ?
#
loop_
_entity_poly.entity_id
_entity_poly.type
_entity_poly.pdbx_seq_one_letter_code
_entity_poly.pdbx_strand_id
1 'polypeptide(L)'
;MAKFKFLLISNGNVEDNLILAGFKEMASPGNPFRLLAEEQIALLTLKTQDIDTAVDKLKSILEDAELTDTMRQRVSQLLMSLGVDPSSL
;
A
#
# COMPACT_ATOMS: atom_id res chain seq x y z
N MET A 1 11.85 9.98 -1.65
CA MET A 1 10.77 11.00 -1.64
C MET A 1 10.34 11.43 -3.05
N ALA A 2 11.23 11.94 -3.91
CA ALA A 2 10.85 12.40 -5.26
C ALA A 2 10.20 11.30 -6.13
N LYS A 3 10.82 10.11 -6.22
CA LYS A 3 10.26 8.95 -6.95
C LYS A 3 8.89 8.53 -6.43
N PHE A 4 8.75 8.41 -5.11
CA PHE A 4 7.47 8.07 -4.48
C PHE A 4 6.35 9.05 -4.86
N LYS A 5 6.62 10.36 -4.73
CA LYS A 5 5.66 11.41 -5.10
C LYS A 5 5.32 11.40 -6.59
N PHE A 6 6.32 11.20 -7.45
CA PHE A 6 6.09 11.06 -8.89
C PHE A 6 5.11 9.91 -9.17
N LEU A 7 5.37 8.71 -8.64
CA LEU A 7 4.50 7.55 -8.83
C LEU A 7 3.06 7.80 -8.31
N LEU A 8 2.91 8.47 -7.16
CA LEU A 8 1.61 8.84 -6.62
C LEU A 8 0.82 9.78 -7.54
N ILE A 9 1.46 10.83 -8.05
CA ILE A 9 0.80 11.87 -8.88
C ILE A 9 0.56 11.38 -10.31
N SER A 10 1.41 10.46 -10.80
CA SER A 10 1.27 9.85 -12.13
C SER A 10 0.16 8.79 -12.22
N ASN A 11 -0.36 8.32 -11.08
CA ASN A 11 -1.45 7.35 -11.06
C ASN A 11 -2.70 7.90 -11.76
N GLY A 12 -3.18 7.20 -12.80
CA GLY A 12 -4.29 7.63 -13.65
C GLY A 12 -3.88 8.41 -14.91
N ASN A 13 -2.61 8.83 -15.01
CA ASN A 13 -2.04 9.46 -16.21
C ASN A 13 -1.02 8.55 -16.92
N VAL A 14 -0.50 7.55 -16.21
CA VAL A 14 0.46 6.53 -16.68
C VAL A 14 -0.18 5.15 -16.50
N GLU A 15 0.22 4.18 -17.32
CA GLU A 15 -0.25 2.80 -17.22
C GLU A 15 0.00 2.22 -15.81
N ASP A 16 -1.03 1.55 -15.26
CA ASP A 16 -1.01 1.02 -13.89
C ASP A 16 0.10 -0.02 -13.67
N ASN A 17 0.46 -0.79 -14.70
CA ASN A 17 1.57 -1.76 -14.65
C ASN A 17 2.93 -1.09 -14.41
N LEU A 18 3.18 0.09 -14.99
CA LEU A 18 4.41 0.86 -14.84
C LEU A 18 4.48 1.49 -13.46
N ILE A 19 3.36 2.02 -12.97
CA ILE A 19 3.24 2.54 -11.61
C ILE A 19 3.46 1.42 -10.58
N LEU A 20 2.84 0.26 -10.80
CA LEU A 20 3.01 -0.92 -9.98
C LEU A 20 4.46 -1.39 -9.95
N ALA A 21 5.15 -1.45 -11.09
CA ALA A 21 6.55 -1.81 -11.16
C ALA A 21 7.43 -0.82 -10.36
N GLY A 22 7.16 0.48 -10.46
CA GLY A 22 7.86 1.50 -9.69
C GLY A 22 7.68 1.34 -8.18
N PHE A 23 6.46 1.06 -7.71
CA PHE A 23 6.22 0.80 -6.28
C PHE A 23 6.82 -0.54 -5.82
N LYS A 24 6.81 -1.59 -6.65
CA LYS A 24 7.46 -2.88 -6.33
C LYS A 24 8.96 -2.71 -6.07
N GLU A 25 9.65 -1.89 -6.85
CA GLU A 25 11.06 -1.58 -6.60
C GLU A 25 11.25 -0.88 -5.24
N MET A 26 10.36 0.06 -4.91
CA MET A 26 10.40 0.81 -3.65
C MET A 26 9.99 -0.03 -2.43
N ALA A 27 9.26 -1.12 -2.62
CA ALA A 27 8.88 -2.08 -1.58
C ALA A 27 10.03 -3.05 -1.20
N SER A 28 11.26 -2.80 -1.65
CA SER A 28 12.42 -3.61 -1.27
C SER A 28 12.83 -3.37 0.19
N PRO A 29 13.37 -4.39 0.90
CA PRO A 29 13.90 -4.24 2.26
C PRO A 29 14.92 -3.10 2.39
N GLY A 30 14.90 -2.41 3.52
CA GLY A 30 15.79 -1.28 3.80
C GLY A 30 15.43 0.03 3.07
N ASN A 31 14.42 0.03 2.19
CA ASN A 31 13.90 1.27 1.63
C ASN A 31 13.04 2.01 2.67
N PRO A 32 13.31 3.29 2.99
CA PRO A 32 12.53 4.04 3.97
C PRO A 32 11.06 4.27 3.56
N PHE A 33 10.71 4.04 2.29
CA PHE A 33 9.34 4.13 1.77
C PHE A 33 8.70 2.76 1.56
N ARG A 34 9.31 1.66 2.04
CA ARG A 34 8.84 0.29 1.78
C ARG A 34 7.37 0.10 2.13
N LEU A 35 6.99 0.37 3.39
CA LEU A 35 5.60 0.19 3.84
C LEU A 35 4.61 1.10 3.11
N LEU A 36 5.03 2.33 2.80
CA LEU A 36 4.21 3.25 1.99
C LEU A 36 4.02 2.73 0.55
N ALA A 37 5.05 2.12 -0.04
CA ALA A 37 4.97 1.53 -1.36
C ALA A 37 4.10 0.27 -1.36
N GLU A 38 4.22 -0.59 -0.34
CA GLU A 38 3.35 -1.78 -0.17
C GLU A 38 1.87 -1.39 -0.05
N GLU A 39 1.57 -0.33 0.70
CA GLU A 39 0.22 0.22 0.77
C GLU A 39 -0.28 0.69 -0.62
N GLN A 40 0.55 1.41 -1.39
CA GLN A 40 0.15 1.82 -2.74
C GLN A 40 -0.03 0.63 -3.70
N ILE A 41 0.74 -0.44 -3.53
CA ILE A 41 0.53 -1.69 -4.26
C ILE A 41 -0.85 -2.26 -3.93
N ALA A 42 -1.24 -2.32 -2.65
CA ALA A 42 -2.57 -2.78 -2.24
C ALA A 42 -3.70 -1.95 -2.88
N LEU A 43 -3.55 -0.61 -2.90
CA LEU A 43 -4.53 0.28 -3.52
C LEU A 43 -4.62 0.10 -5.05
N LEU A 44 -3.52 -0.21 -5.72
CA LEU A 44 -3.53 -0.52 -7.15
C LEU A 44 -4.20 -1.87 -7.43
N THR A 45 -4.02 -2.86 -6.56
CA THR A 45 -4.67 -4.18 -6.67
C THR A 45 -6.21 -4.06 -6.60
N LEU A 46 -6.73 -3.08 -5.87
CA LEU A 46 -8.18 -2.80 -5.86
C LEU A 46 -8.73 -2.43 -7.25
N LYS A 47 -7.91 -1.87 -8.15
CA LYS A 47 -8.36 -1.52 -9.51
C LYS A 47 -8.69 -2.74 -10.36
N THR A 48 -8.08 -3.89 -10.07
CA THR A 48 -8.37 -5.16 -10.74
C THR A 48 -9.45 -5.97 -10.02
N GLN A 49 -10.20 -5.36 -9.09
CA GLN A 49 -11.25 -5.98 -8.27
C GLN A 49 -10.76 -7.13 -7.38
N ASP A 50 -9.45 -7.21 -7.11
CA ASP A 50 -8.86 -8.23 -6.24
C ASP A 50 -8.79 -7.70 -4.80
N ILE A 51 -9.97 -7.61 -4.18
CA ILE A 51 -10.11 -7.02 -2.83
C ILE A 51 -9.39 -7.88 -1.78
N ASP A 52 -9.48 -9.20 -1.87
CA ASP A 52 -8.88 -10.12 -0.91
C ASP A 52 -7.35 -9.95 -0.86
N THR A 53 -6.70 -9.92 -2.03
CA THR A 53 -5.25 -9.69 -2.10
C THR A 53 -4.84 -8.32 -1.56
N ALA A 54 -5.66 -7.28 -1.80
CA ALA A 54 -5.41 -5.96 -1.26
C ALA A 54 -5.54 -5.94 0.28
N VAL A 55 -6.58 -6.60 0.82
CA VAL A 55 -6.81 -6.74 2.25
C VAL A 55 -5.65 -7.49 2.91
N ASP A 56 -5.22 -8.63 2.37
CA ASP A 56 -4.12 -9.41 2.91
C ASP A 56 -2.82 -8.61 2.97
N LYS A 57 -2.56 -7.80 1.94
CA LYS A 57 -1.42 -6.89 1.91
C LYS A 57 -1.50 -5.80 2.98
N LEU A 58 -2.68 -5.23 3.21
CA LEU A 58 -2.88 -4.22 4.26
C LEU A 58 -2.73 -4.84 5.66
N LYS A 59 -3.20 -6.08 5.86
CA LYS A 59 -2.99 -6.82 7.12
C LYS A 59 -1.52 -7.08 7.38
N SER A 60 -0.75 -7.52 6.37
CA SER A 60 0.69 -7.76 6.55
C SER A 60 1.45 -6.50 6.94
N ILE A 61 1.00 -5.31 6.50
CA ILE A 61 1.59 -4.03 6.94
C ILE A 61 1.32 -3.79 8.43
N LEU A 62 0.14 -4.14 8.96
CA LEU A 62 -0.19 -3.96 10.38
C LEU A 62 0.66 -4.83 11.32
N GLU A 63 1.19 -5.94 10.81
CA GLU A 63 2.06 -6.89 11.52
C GLU A 63 3.55 -6.53 11.40
N ASP A 64 3.91 -5.55 10.57
CA ASP A 64 5.29 -5.23 10.27
C ASP A 64 5.99 -4.51 11.44
N ALA A 65 7.20 -4.96 11.78
CA ALA A 65 7.97 -4.43 12.91
C ALA A 65 8.45 -2.98 12.70
N GLU A 66 8.53 -2.51 11.45
CA GLU A 66 8.91 -1.13 11.10
C GLU A 66 7.70 -0.18 11.02
N LEU A 67 6.50 -0.66 11.39
CA LEU A 67 5.27 0.11 11.33
C LEU A 67 5.29 1.28 12.31
N THR A 68 4.95 2.46 11.80
CA THR A 68 4.77 3.68 12.61
C THR A 68 3.30 3.88 12.98
N ASP A 69 3.02 4.64 14.05
CA ASP A 69 1.64 4.91 14.49
C ASP A 69 0.79 5.60 13.42
N THR A 70 1.37 6.54 12.68
CA THR A 70 0.68 7.22 11.58
C THR A 70 0.33 6.24 10.46
N MET A 71 1.23 5.31 10.14
CA MET A 71 0.95 4.27 9.14
C MET A 71 -0.13 3.31 9.64
N ARG A 72 -0.07 2.88 10.90
CA ARG A 72 -1.08 2.04 11.54
C ARG A 72 -2.46 2.66 11.39
N GLN A 73 -2.62 3.93 11.80
CA GLN A 73 -3.88 4.66 11.66
C GLN A 73 -4.38 4.68 10.21
N ARG A 74 -3.51 4.99 9.25
CA ARG A 74 -3.88 5.04 7.84
C ARG A 74 -4.35 3.69 7.31
N VAL A 75 -3.58 2.63 7.54
CA VAL A 75 -3.88 1.27 7.07
C VAL A 75 -5.15 0.71 7.73
N SER A 76 -5.35 0.97 9.02
CA SER A 76 -6.59 0.61 9.73
C SER A 76 -7.81 1.29 9.11
N GLN A 77 -7.72 2.57 8.73
CA GLN A 77 -8.81 3.28 8.05
C GLN A 77 -9.10 2.69 6.66
N LEU A 78 -8.05 2.30 5.92
CA LEU A 78 -8.23 1.62 4.63
C LEU A 78 -8.94 0.28 4.79
N LEU A 79 -8.52 -0.56 5.75
CA LEU A 79 -9.18 -1.83 6.03
C LEU A 79 -10.66 -1.64 6.41
N MET A 80 -10.96 -0.67 7.28
CA MET A 80 -12.35 -0.35 7.62
C MET A 80 -13.17 0.10 6.40
N SER A 81 -12.58 0.89 5.49
CA SER A 81 -13.25 1.29 4.24
C SER A 81 -13.55 0.12 3.31
N LEU A 82 -12.77 -0.97 3.42
CA LEU A 82 -12.98 -2.23 2.72
C LEU A 82 -13.88 -3.20 3.50
N GLY A 83 -14.45 -2.78 4.64
CA GLY A 83 -15.35 -3.59 5.47
C GLY A 83 -14.64 -4.57 6.41
N VAL A 84 -13.34 -4.41 6.63
CA VAL A 84 -12.54 -5.26 7.52
C VAL A 84 -12.25 -4.51 8.82
N ASP A 85 -12.61 -5.09 9.96
CA ASP A 85 -12.29 -4.52 11.27
C ASP A 85 -10.84 -4.87 11.67
N PRO A 86 -9.91 -3.90 11.71
CA PRO A 86 -8.51 -4.15 12.03
C PRO A 86 -8.28 -4.53 13.50
N SER A 87 -9.26 -4.34 14.40
CA SER A 87 -9.16 -4.76 15.81
C SER A 87 -9.41 -6.27 16.01
N SER A 88 -9.87 -6.95 14.96
CA SER A 88 -10.10 -8.40 14.95
C SER A 88 -8.89 -9.22 14.47
N LEU A 89 -7.79 -8.55 14.12
CA LEU A 89 -6.51 -9.12 13.69
C LEU A 89 -5.60 -9.35 14.90
#